data_AF-A0A8I0WB85-F1
#
_entry.id   AF-A0A8I0WB85-F1
#
_cell.length_a   1.000
_cell.length_b   1.000
_cell.length_c   1.000
_cell.angle_alpha   90.00
_cell.angle_beta   90.00
_cell.angle_gamma   90.00
#
_symmetry.space_group_name_H-M   'P 1'
#
loop_
_entity.id
_entity.type
_entity.pdbx_description
1 polymer ?
#
loop_
_entity_poly.entity_id
_entity_poly.type
_entity_poly.pdbx_seq_one_letter_code
_entity_poly.pdbx_strand_id
1 'polypeptide(L)'
;MKRTTIFGIISILLILVLTTACGKVSNNGSNSSNQISSSKDIIEIKHDLGTTKVPKDAKRVVALEFSFVDALVALDVKPVGIAD
;
A
#
# COMPACT_ATOMS: atom_id res chain seq x y z
N MET A 1 17.36 -33.51 38.11
CA MET A 1 16.79 -32.20 37.71
C MET A 1 17.20 -31.84 36.27
N LYS A 2 16.58 -32.44 35.23
CA LYS A 2 16.81 -32.10 33.80
C LYS A 2 15.58 -32.32 32.90
N ARG A 3 14.41 -32.64 33.49
CA ARG A 3 13.21 -33.08 32.74
C ARG A 3 12.21 -31.95 32.46
N THR A 4 12.29 -30.82 33.18
CA THR A 4 11.39 -29.67 33.01
C THR A 4 11.82 -28.72 31.89
N THR A 5 13.08 -28.74 31.47
CA THR A 5 13.59 -27.94 30.34
C THR A 5 13.10 -28.46 28.99
N ILE A 6 12.83 -29.77 28.86
CA ILE A 6 12.36 -30.40 27.60
C ILE A 6 10.90 -30.01 27.30
N PHE A 7 10.05 -29.88 28.33
CA PHE A 7 8.67 -29.38 28.16
C PHE A 7 8.63 -27.89 27.78
N GLY A 8 9.62 -27.09 28.18
CA GLY A 8 9.73 -25.70 27.75
C GLY A 8 10.05 -25.55 26.26
N ILE A 9 10.91 -26.43 25.72
CA ILE A 9 11.35 -26.39 24.32
C ILE A 9 10.23 -26.86 23.37
N ILE A 10 9.36 -27.78 23.81
CA ILE A 10 8.20 -28.20 22.99
C ILE A 10 7.15 -27.08 22.91
N SER A 11 7.02 -26.27 23.96
CA SER A 11 6.06 -25.16 24.00
C SER A 11 6.50 -23.96 23.15
N ILE A 12 7.80 -23.68 23.06
CA ILE A 12 8.32 -22.58 22.22
C ILE A 12 8.21 -22.90 20.71
N LEU A 13 8.32 -24.19 20.34
CA LEU A 13 8.20 -24.63 18.95
C LEU A 13 6.77 -24.48 18.41
N LEU A 14 5.76 -24.65 19.26
CA LEU A 14 4.35 -24.55 18.87
C LEU A 14 3.94 -23.11 18.50
N ILE A 15 4.56 -22.11 19.14
CA ILE A 15 4.27 -20.68 18.91
C ILE A 15 4.84 -20.21 17.56
N LEU A 16 5.94 -20.83 17.08
CA LEU A 16 6.58 -20.49 15.82
C LEU A 16 5.77 -20.94 14.58
N VAL A 17 4.89 -21.94 14.72
CA VAL A 17 4.02 -22.42 13.63
C VAL A 17 2.85 -21.48 13.37
N LEU A 18 2.41 -20.71 14.37
CA LEU A 18 1.26 -19.80 14.25
C LEU A 18 1.59 -18.51 13.48
N THR A 19 2.85 -18.12 13.36
CA THR A 19 3.25 -16.84 12.73
C THR A 19 3.33 -16.90 11.21
N THR A 20 3.33 -18.09 10.58
CA THR A 20 3.40 -18.23 9.11
C THR A 20 2.04 -18.13 8.42
N ALA A 21 0.92 -18.01 9.17
CA ALA A 21 -0.43 -17.93 8.60
C ALA A 21 -0.90 -16.49 8.28
N CYS A 22 -0.11 -15.46 8.58
CA CYS A 22 -0.39 -14.09 8.11
C CYS A 22 0.26 -13.83 6.73
N GLY A 23 0.07 -14.79 5.81
CA GLY A 23 0.39 -14.69 4.40
C GLY A 23 -0.90 -14.89 3.59
N LYS A 24 -1.42 -13.82 3.00
CA LYS A 24 -2.67 -13.82 2.23
C LYS A 24 -2.47 -14.59 0.92
N VAL A 25 -2.79 -15.89 0.90
CA VAL A 25 -3.07 -16.66 -0.32
C VAL A 25 -4.56 -16.96 -0.31
N SER A 26 -5.31 -16.20 -1.11
CA SER A 26 -6.70 -16.48 -1.44
C SER A 26 -6.77 -16.67 -2.93
N ASN A 27 -6.89 -17.91 -3.35
CA ASN A 27 -7.24 -18.27 -4.71
C ASN A 27 -8.50 -19.13 -4.62
N ASN A 28 -9.66 -18.50 -4.79
CA ASN A 28 -10.91 -19.20 -5.08
C ASN A 28 -11.70 -18.36 -6.09
N GLY A 29 -12.02 -18.98 -7.23
CA GLY A 29 -12.58 -18.30 -8.39
C GLY A 29 -14.10 -18.19 -8.35
N SER A 30 -14.55 -17.20 -9.12
CA SER A 30 -15.89 -16.97 -9.68
C SER A 30 -16.94 -16.18 -8.87
N ASN A 31 -16.88 -14.87 -9.16
CA ASN A 31 -17.92 -14.05 -9.80
C ASN A 31 -18.83 -13.11 -8.97
N SER A 32 -18.72 -11.85 -9.40
CA SER A 32 -19.67 -10.74 -9.27
C SER A 32 -19.75 -10.00 -7.94
N SER A 33 -18.69 -9.27 -7.64
CA SER A 33 -18.84 -7.89 -7.16
C SER A 33 -18.32 -6.96 -8.23
N ASN A 34 -19.23 -6.56 -9.12
CA ASN A 34 -19.20 -5.34 -9.93
C ASN A 34 -17.80 -4.83 -10.28
N GLN A 35 -17.27 -5.30 -11.42
CA GLN A 35 -16.24 -4.58 -12.14
C GLN A 35 -16.80 -3.18 -12.46
N ILE A 36 -16.45 -2.20 -11.64
CA ILE A 36 -16.21 -0.86 -12.16
C ILE A 36 -14.81 -0.93 -12.75
N SER A 37 -14.73 -1.48 -13.96
CA SER A 37 -13.63 -1.31 -14.89
C SER A 37 -13.59 0.14 -15.34
N SER A 38 -13.29 1.07 -14.42
CA SER A 38 -12.60 2.28 -14.84
C SER A 38 -11.17 1.82 -15.13
N SER A 39 -10.87 1.58 -16.41
CA SER A 39 -9.49 1.71 -16.88
C SER A 39 -9.08 3.15 -16.52
N LYS A 40 -8.58 3.35 -15.30
CA LYS A 40 -7.99 4.63 -14.92
C LYS A 40 -6.74 4.70 -15.76
N ASP A 41 -6.78 5.51 -16.81
CA ASP A 41 -5.59 5.86 -17.57
C ASP A 41 -4.50 6.21 -16.57
N ILE A 42 -3.40 5.46 -16.60
CA ILE A 42 -2.27 5.63 -15.68
C ILE A 42 -1.13 6.27 -16.47
N ILE A 43 -0.48 7.24 -15.84
CA ILE A 43 0.76 7.84 -16.31
C ILE A 43 1.93 7.35 -15.45
N GLU A 44 3.06 7.03 -16.08
CA GLU A 44 4.31 6.68 -15.41
C GLU A 44 5.18 7.92 -15.27
N ILE A 45 5.56 8.24 -14.04
CA ILE A 45 6.43 9.38 -13.71
C ILE A 45 7.76 8.84 -13.19
N LYS A 46 8.85 9.16 -13.87
CA LYS A 46 10.21 8.84 -13.43
C LYS A 46 10.77 9.96 -12.56
N HIS A 47 11.41 9.59 -11.45
CA HIS A 47 12.07 10.50 -10.50
C HIS A 47 13.30 9.81 -9.90
N ASP A 48 14.07 10.51 -9.07
CA ASP A 48 15.35 10.00 -8.55
C ASP A 48 15.21 8.70 -7.75
N LEU A 49 14.10 8.53 -7.04
CA LEU A 49 13.78 7.30 -6.29
C LEU A 49 13.16 6.16 -7.13
N GLY A 50 13.04 6.31 -8.46
CA GLY A 50 12.51 5.27 -9.35
C GLY A 50 11.37 5.74 -10.24
N THR A 51 10.28 4.97 -10.30
CA THR A 51 9.13 5.27 -11.17
C THR A 51 7.82 5.02 -10.42
N THR A 52 6.93 6.01 -10.46
CA THR A 52 5.63 5.97 -9.80
C THR A 52 4.51 6.04 -10.85
N LYS A 53 3.51 5.18 -10.67
CA LYS A 53 2.28 5.15 -11.49
C LYS A 53 1.23 6.04 -10.84
N VAL A 54 0.76 7.04 -11.56
CA VAL A 54 -0.25 8.01 -11.09
C VAL A 54 -1.47 7.98 -12.00
N PRO A 55 -2.71 8.05 -11.46
CA PRO A 55 -3.90 8.20 -12.30
C PRO A 55 -3.87 9.52 -13.08
N LYS A 56 -4.22 9.47 -14.36
CA LYS A 56 -4.32 10.65 -15.23
C LYS A 56 -5.36 11.65 -14.73
N ASP A 57 -6.41 11.17 -14.06
CA ASP A 57 -7.50 11.97 -13.47
C ASP A 57 -7.40 12.06 -11.94
N ALA A 58 -6.22 12.43 -11.42
CA ALA A 58 -6.00 12.54 -9.98
C ALA A 58 -6.96 13.57 -9.32
N LYS A 59 -7.95 13.08 -8.56
CA LYS A 59 -8.98 13.92 -7.91
C LYS A 59 -8.58 14.50 -6.56
N ARG A 60 -7.55 13.93 -5.93
CA ARG A 60 -7.11 14.29 -4.57
C ARG A 60 -5.59 14.40 -4.56
N VAL A 61 -5.09 15.63 -4.57
CA VAL A 61 -3.67 15.96 -4.61
C VAL A 61 -3.31 16.72 -3.34
N VAL A 62 -2.19 16.36 -2.72
CA VAL A 62 -1.62 17.06 -1.56
C VAL A 62 -0.28 17.62 -1.97
N ALA A 63 -0.07 18.91 -1.78
CA ALA A 63 1.25 19.53 -1.94
C ALA A 63 2.06 19.30 -0.66
N LEU A 64 3.28 18.79 -0.78
CA LEU A 64 4.14 18.49 0.38
C LEU A 64 5.05 19.67 0.78
N GLU A 65 5.06 20.72 -0.03
CA GLU A 65 5.85 21.92 0.20
C GLU A 65 5.15 23.11 -0.48
N PHE A 66 5.35 24.32 0.05
CA PHE A 66 4.65 25.50 -0.42
C PHE A 66 5.00 25.87 -1.87
N SER A 67 6.25 25.69 -2.31
CA SER A 67 6.66 26.04 -3.68
C SER A 67 5.92 25.27 -4.77
N PHE A 68 5.40 24.07 -4.45
CA PHE A 68 4.64 23.26 -5.41
C PHE A 68 3.20 23.75 -5.60
N VAL A 69 2.69 24.59 -4.72
CA VAL A 69 1.31 25.09 -4.79
C VAL A 69 1.11 25.97 -6.04
N ASP A 70 2.08 26.84 -6.35
CA ASP A 70 1.99 27.72 -7.52
C ASP A 70 1.89 26.93 -8.83
N ALA A 71 2.65 25.83 -8.94
CA ALA A 71 2.58 24.94 -10.10
C ALA A 71 1.22 24.25 -10.23
N LEU A 72 0.62 23.83 -9.11
CA LEU A 72 -0.72 23.25 -9.11
C LEU A 72 -1.78 24.27 -9.52
N VAL A 73 -1.70 25.50 -9.01
CA VAL A 73 -2.61 26.60 -9.36
C VAL A 73 -2.50 26.95 -10.85
N ALA A 74 -1.29 26.99 -11.41
CA ALA A 74 -1.08 27.23 -12.83
C ALA A 74 -1.70 26.16 -13.74
N LEU A 75 -1.89 24.94 -13.22
CA LEU A 75 -2.54 23.82 -13.90
C LEU A 75 -4.04 23.71 -13.59
N ASP A 76 -4.63 24.72 -12.92
CA ASP A 76 -6.02 24.71 -12.44
C ASP A 76 -6.34 23.51 -11.51
N VAL A 77 -5.31 23.03 -10.80
CA VAL A 77 -5.44 21.93 -9.82
C VAL A 77 -5.52 22.52 -8.42
N LYS A 78 -6.66 22.34 -7.76
CA LYS A 78 -6.83 22.71 -6.36
C LYS A 78 -6.42 21.55 -5.43
N PRO A 79 -5.35 21.68 -4.63
CA PRO A 79 -4.97 20.63 -3.68
C PRO A 79 -5.99 20.51 -2.55
N VAL A 80 -6.11 19.30 -2.01
CA VAL A 80 -6.95 19.02 -0.82
C VAL A 80 -6.21 19.26 0.50
N GLY A 81 -4.90 19.48 0.43
CA GLY A 81 -4.04 19.79 1.57
C GLY A 81 -2.68 20.30 1.11
N ILE A 82 -2.05 21.08 1.97
CA ILE A 82 -0.70 21.62 1.81
C ILE A 82 0.03 21.28 3.11
N ALA A 83 1.17 20.60 3.02
CA ALA A 83 2.07 20.36 4.13
C ALA A 83 3.26 21.33 4.04
N ASP A 84 3.80 21.67 5.20
CA ASP A 84 4.98 22.53 5.42
C ASP A 84 5.92 21.81 6.41
#